data_AF-A0A494T3Y1-F1
#
_entry.id   AF-A0A494T3Y1-F1
#
_cell.length_a   1.000
_cell.length_b   1.000
_cell.length_c   1.000
_cell.angle_alpha   90.00
_cell.angle_beta   90.00
_cell.angle_gamma   90.00
#
_symmetry.space_group_name_H-M   'P 1'
#
loop_
_entity.id
_entity.type
_entity.pdbx_description
1 polymer ?
#
loop_
_entity_poly.entity_id
_entity_poly.type
_entity_poly.pdbx_seq_one_letter_code
_entity_poly.pdbx_strand_id
1 'polypeptide(L)'
;MDHHEHTSPTEQRYPVDENVVAEQAEWMAGRGGSFASRSGRKLSERVSRRSMISRIGRWTLGASGVAIVSSLPVSRAYAQETPSAPTPEPQVPEYDGSNPAECDYWRWCSMDGTSCAACQGGGLTTCAPGSKPGAEFWVGCCTNPADGKTYLIAYYDCCGAPSCSNAFCGEPDMQASMYNPVSGSYDQEIIWCVSDESQAYTCTMAPIVGADCQARPAARPKVGAGS
;
A
#
# COMPACT_ATOMS: atom_id res chain seq x y z
N MET A 1 33.48 29.37 -21.25
CA MET A 1 32.93 28.00 -21.28
C MET A 1 32.35 27.81 -19.91
N ASP A 2 31.17 28.39 -19.74
CA ASP A 2 30.55 28.60 -18.45
C ASP A 2 29.43 27.57 -18.32
N HIS A 3 29.65 26.61 -17.42
CA HIS A 3 28.65 25.61 -17.08
C HIS A 3 27.61 26.28 -16.18
N HIS A 4 26.42 26.52 -16.73
CA HIS A 4 25.27 26.92 -15.96
C HIS A 4 24.78 25.74 -15.11
N GLU A 5 24.95 25.87 -13.80
CA GLU A 5 24.37 25.00 -12.79
C GLU A 5 22.85 25.27 -12.72
N HIS A 6 22.04 24.37 -13.27
CA HIS A 6 20.59 24.43 -13.12
C HIS A 6 20.21 23.97 -11.71
N THR A 7 19.89 24.95 -10.87
CA THR A 7 19.22 24.76 -9.59
C THR A 7 17.81 24.22 -9.87
N SER A 8 17.63 22.91 -9.70
CA SER A 8 16.32 22.27 -9.72
C SER A 8 15.44 22.88 -8.62
N PRO A 9 14.14 23.16 -8.83
CA PRO A 9 13.26 23.64 -7.79
C PRO A 9 13.28 22.65 -6.63
N THR A 10 13.24 23.19 -5.42
CA THR A 10 13.38 22.48 -4.15
C THR A 10 12.28 21.43 -4.01
N GLU A 11 12.52 20.23 -4.55
CA GLU A 11 11.59 19.13 -4.46
C GLU A 11 11.45 18.75 -2.99
N GLN A 12 10.26 18.99 -2.43
CA GLN A 12 9.95 18.81 -1.01
C GLN A 12 10.16 17.34 -0.62
N ARG A 13 11.35 17.04 -0.10
CA ARG A 13 11.62 15.78 0.61
C ARG A 13 11.21 15.95 2.06
N TYR A 14 10.45 14.99 2.56
CA TYR A 14 10.22 14.88 3.99
C TYR A 14 11.52 14.38 4.65
N PRO A 15 11.96 15.00 5.76
CA PRO A 15 13.15 14.53 6.46
C PRO A 15 12.88 13.12 7.01
N VAL A 16 13.67 12.16 6.58
CA VAL A 16 13.65 10.80 7.14
C VAL A 16 14.49 10.82 8.42
N ASP A 17 13.88 10.49 9.56
CA ASP A 17 14.62 10.32 10.81
C ASP A 17 15.27 8.92 10.83
N GLU A 18 16.60 8.89 10.69
CA GLU A 18 17.41 7.67 10.68
C GLU A 18 17.19 6.81 11.93
N ASN A 19 16.89 7.41 13.09
CA ASN A 19 16.63 6.65 14.32
C ASN A 19 15.30 5.89 14.22
N VAL A 20 14.27 6.54 13.67
CA VAL A 20 12.95 5.93 13.46
C VAL A 20 13.05 4.78 12.46
N VAL A 21 13.80 4.97 11.37
CA VAL A 21 14.07 3.89 10.40
C VAL A 21 14.81 2.71 11.04
N ALA A 22 15.81 2.98 11.89
CA ALA A 22 16.54 1.94 12.59
C ALA A 22 15.65 1.17 13.59
N GLU A 23 14.81 1.87 14.35
CA GLU A 23 13.85 1.26 15.28
C GLU A 23 12.81 0.41 14.53
N GLN A 24 12.32 0.90 13.40
CA GLN A 24 11.42 0.17 12.51
C GLN A 24 12.10 -1.07 11.91
N ALA A 25 13.36 -0.97 11.48
CA ALA A 25 14.13 -2.09 10.97
C ALA A 25 14.31 -3.19 12.05
N GLU A 26 14.59 -2.81 13.29
CA GLU A 26 14.65 -3.74 14.42
C GLU A 26 13.27 -4.34 14.75
N TRP A 27 12.20 -3.55 14.66
CA TRP A 27 10.82 -4.02 14.83
C TRP A 27 10.44 -5.05 13.76
N MET A 28 10.76 -4.79 12.49
CA MET A 28 10.54 -5.70 11.35
C MET A 28 11.39 -6.97 11.45
N ALA A 29 12.60 -6.86 12.00
CA ALA A 29 13.45 -8.01 12.33
C ALA A 29 12.92 -8.82 13.55
N GLY A 30 11.81 -8.41 14.15
CA GLY A 30 11.19 -9.07 15.31
C GLY A 30 11.94 -8.85 16.63
N ARG A 31 12.88 -7.91 16.66
CA ARG A 31 13.73 -7.56 17.81
C ARG A 31 13.19 -6.35 18.57
N GLY A 32 12.48 -5.45 17.89
CA GLY A 32 11.86 -4.26 18.49
C GLY A 32 10.67 -4.56 19.41
N GLY A 33 10.38 -3.61 20.31
CA GLY A 33 9.26 -3.66 21.27
C GLY A 33 9.56 -4.36 22.61
N SER A 34 8.57 -4.45 23.49
CA SER A 34 8.69 -5.19 24.76
C SER A 34 8.66 -6.71 24.55
N PHE A 35 9.10 -7.49 25.54
CA PHE A 35 9.02 -8.95 25.49
C PHE A 35 7.59 -9.45 25.25
N ALA A 36 6.61 -8.80 25.88
CA ALA A 36 5.19 -9.15 25.72
C ALA A 36 4.71 -8.95 24.28
N SER A 37 5.08 -7.85 23.61
CA SER A 37 4.66 -7.60 22.23
C SER A 37 5.35 -8.53 21.23
N ARG A 38 6.60 -8.93 21.50
CA ARG A 38 7.30 -9.96 20.70
C ARG A 38 6.66 -11.34 20.85
N SER A 39 6.36 -11.76 22.08
CA SER A 39 5.70 -13.06 22.35
C SER A 39 4.29 -13.12 21.77
N GLY A 40 3.52 -12.02 21.86
CA GLY A 40 2.19 -11.91 21.28
C GLY A 40 2.20 -12.07 19.75
N ARG A 41 3.15 -11.43 19.05
CA ARG A 41 3.31 -11.57 17.59
C ARG A 41 3.70 -12.97 17.18
N LYS A 42 4.65 -13.61 17.88
CA LYS A 42 5.02 -15.02 17.64
C LYS A 42 3.88 -15.99 17.88
N LEU A 43 3.00 -15.69 18.83
CA LEU A 43 1.80 -16.48 19.08
C LEU A 43 0.77 -16.28 17.96
N SER A 44 0.53 -15.05 17.50
CA SER A 44 -0.36 -14.75 16.38
C SER A 44 0.11 -15.36 15.06
N GLU A 45 1.43 -15.36 14.78
CA GLU A 45 2.03 -16.03 13.62
C GLU A 45 1.79 -17.56 13.65
N ARG A 46 1.83 -18.16 14.84
CA ARG A 46 1.67 -19.61 15.02
C ARG A 46 0.22 -20.06 15.18
N VAL A 47 -0.66 -19.18 15.66
CA VAL A 47 -2.09 -19.45 15.87
C VAL A 47 -2.86 -18.91 14.67
N SER A 48 -2.80 -19.66 13.56
CA SER A 48 -3.65 -19.38 12.41
C SER A 48 -5.12 -19.65 12.75
N ARG A 49 -5.98 -18.64 12.62
CA ARG A 49 -7.44 -18.72 12.82
C ARG A 49 -8.11 -19.82 11.98
N ARG A 50 -7.45 -20.30 10.91
CA ARG A 50 -7.89 -21.42 10.06
C ARG A 50 -7.76 -22.81 10.73
N SER A 51 -6.90 -22.97 11.73
CA SER A 51 -6.69 -24.27 12.41
C SER A 51 -7.71 -24.56 13.54
N MET A 52 -8.26 -23.52 14.18
CA MET A 52 -9.26 -23.72 15.23
C MET A 52 -10.68 -23.98 14.68
N ILE A 53 -11.10 -23.27 13.63
CA ILE A 53 -12.44 -23.48 13.03
C ILE A 53 -12.55 -24.86 12.36
N SER A 54 -11.47 -25.37 11.75
CA SER A 54 -11.44 -26.73 11.16
C SER A 54 -11.42 -27.86 12.22
N ARG A 55 -10.99 -27.59 13.46
CA ARG A 55 -11.00 -28.57 14.55
C ARG A 55 -12.33 -28.62 15.30
N ILE A 56 -13.07 -27.52 15.37
CA ILE A 56 -14.41 -27.48 16.00
C ILE A 56 -15.48 -28.06 15.08
N GLY A 57 -15.39 -27.85 13.75
CA GLY A 57 -16.32 -28.45 12.79
C GLY A 57 -16.27 -29.97 12.65
N ARG A 58 -15.23 -30.63 13.20
CA ARG A 58 -15.09 -32.10 13.18
C ARG A 58 -15.70 -32.81 14.39
N TRP A 59 -16.19 -32.07 15.39
CA TRP A 59 -16.80 -32.67 16.60
C TRP A 59 -18.32 -32.47 16.69
N THR A 60 -18.94 -31.69 15.81
CA THR A 60 -20.40 -31.45 15.80
C THR A 60 -21.17 -32.25 14.74
N LEU A 61 -20.50 -33.03 13.88
CA LEU A 61 -21.14 -33.96 12.94
C LEU A 61 -21.11 -35.42 13.44
N GLY A 62 -21.12 -35.59 14.77
CA GLY A 62 -21.41 -36.86 15.42
C GLY A 62 -22.89 -36.94 15.77
N ALA A 63 -23.60 -37.84 15.07
CA ALA A 63 -24.99 -38.23 15.26
C ALA A 63 -26.05 -37.27 14.67
N SER A 64 -26.68 -37.75 13.59
CA SER A 64 -27.96 -37.29 13.00
C SER A 64 -27.86 -36.13 11.99
N GLY A 65 -27.99 -36.44 10.70
CA GLY A 65 -28.28 -35.43 9.70
C GLY A 65 -27.87 -35.82 8.30
N VAL A 66 -28.71 -36.58 7.62
CA VAL A 66 -28.67 -36.76 6.17
C VAL A 66 -28.75 -35.37 5.52
N ALA A 67 -27.62 -34.85 5.04
CA ALA A 67 -27.59 -33.66 4.19
C ALA A 67 -27.48 -34.13 2.74
N ILE A 68 -28.64 -34.28 2.12
CA ILE A 68 -28.79 -34.33 0.68
C ILE A 68 -28.41 -32.93 0.18
N VAL A 69 -27.19 -32.77 -0.32
CA VAL A 69 -26.81 -31.57 -1.06
C VAL A 69 -26.54 -31.99 -2.49
N SER A 70 -27.58 -31.77 -3.28
CA SER A 70 -27.68 -31.73 -4.72
C SER A 70 -26.36 -31.85 -5.47
N SER A 71 -26.15 -33.00 -6.11
CA SER A 71 -25.22 -33.14 -7.21
C SER A 71 -25.70 -32.26 -8.37
N LEU A 72 -25.21 -31.03 -8.43
CA LEU A 72 -25.29 -30.24 -9.65
C LEU A 72 -24.51 -31.01 -10.75
N PRO A 73 -25.11 -31.28 -11.91
CA PRO A 73 -24.39 -31.92 -13.00
C PRO A 73 -23.29 -30.96 -13.47
N VAL A 74 -22.04 -31.36 -13.26
CA VAL A 74 -20.90 -30.73 -13.94
C VAL A 74 -20.97 -31.16 -15.40
N SER A 75 -21.64 -30.36 -16.22
CA SER A 75 -21.44 -30.40 -17.67
C SER A 75 -20.00 -29.99 -17.95
N ARG A 76 -19.15 -30.94 -18.35
CA ARG A 76 -17.92 -30.62 -19.06
C ARG A 76 -18.33 -30.00 -20.40
N ALA A 77 -18.41 -28.68 -20.45
CA ALA A 77 -18.33 -27.98 -21.71
C ALA A 77 -16.96 -28.29 -22.30
N TYR A 78 -16.97 -28.80 -23.53
CA TYR A 78 -15.79 -29.05 -24.32
C TYR A 78 -14.98 -27.76 -24.43
N ALA A 79 -13.67 -27.86 -24.20
CA ALA A 79 -12.74 -26.79 -24.48
C ALA A 79 -12.79 -26.49 -25.98
N GLN A 80 -13.53 -25.45 -26.34
CA GLN A 80 -13.41 -24.81 -27.62
C GLN A 80 -12.16 -23.93 -27.53
N GLU A 81 -11.16 -24.24 -28.36
CA GLU A 81 -9.94 -23.45 -28.49
C GLU A 81 -10.33 -21.98 -28.69
N THR A 82 -10.12 -21.21 -27.63
CA THR A 82 -10.25 -19.76 -27.68
C THR A 82 -9.05 -19.27 -28.47
N PRO A 83 -9.24 -18.51 -29.56
CA PRO A 83 -8.11 -17.90 -30.25
C PRO A 83 -7.33 -17.09 -29.22
N SER A 84 -6.00 -17.24 -29.24
CA SER A 84 -5.09 -16.63 -28.27
C SER A 84 -5.54 -15.21 -27.95
N ALA A 85 -6.04 -15.01 -26.73
CA ALA A 85 -6.35 -13.68 -26.25
C ALA A 85 -5.07 -12.84 -26.38
N PRO A 86 -5.16 -11.59 -26.89
CA PRO A 86 -4.00 -10.71 -26.87
C PRO A 86 -3.49 -10.69 -25.43
N THR A 87 -2.18 -10.87 -25.27
CA THR A 87 -1.48 -10.67 -24.00
C THR A 87 -2.03 -9.39 -23.38
N PRO A 88 -2.57 -9.41 -22.14
CA PRO A 88 -3.02 -8.19 -21.50
C PRO A 88 -1.80 -7.27 -21.46
N GLU A 89 -1.84 -6.18 -22.22
CA GLU A 89 -0.89 -5.11 -22.00
C GLU A 89 -1.00 -4.72 -20.53
N PRO A 90 0.13 -4.54 -19.81
CA PRO A 90 0.07 -4.05 -18.45
C PRO A 90 -0.67 -2.72 -18.47
N GLN A 91 -1.89 -2.70 -17.95
CA GLN A 91 -2.66 -1.48 -17.75
C GLN A 91 -2.02 -0.78 -16.56
N VAL A 92 -0.90 -0.11 -16.81
CA VAL A 92 -0.35 0.86 -15.88
C VAL A 92 -1.15 2.14 -16.16
N PRO A 93 -1.97 2.62 -15.22
CA PRO A 93 -2.61 3.92 -15.35
C PRO A 93 -1.53 4.97 -15.65
N GLU A 94 -1.82 5.85 -16.59
CA GLU A 94 -0.93 6.97 -16.88
C GLU A 94 -1.15 8.01 -15.77
N TYR A 95 -0.08 8.32 -15.02
CA TYR A 95 -0.11 9.34 -13.97
C TYR A 95 0.63 10.58 -14.46
N ASP A 96 0.03 11.30 -15.41
CA ASP A 96 0.55 12.53 -16.00
C ASP A 96 -0.02 13.81 -15.36
N GLY A 97 -0.88 13.65 -14.34
CA GLY A 97 -1.50 14.72 -13.59
C GLY A 97 -0.47 15.60 -12.86
N SER A 98 -0.79 16.89 -12.77
CA SER A 98 0.06 17.89 -12.10
C SER A 98 -0.54 18.42 -10.79
N ASN A 99 -1.81 18.11 -10.50
CA ASN A 99 -2.51 18.56 -9.30
C ASN A 99 -2.42 17.49 -8.19
N PRO A 100 -1.68 17.72 -7.09
CA PRO A 100 -1.55 16.74 -6.00
C PRO A 100 -2.87 16.36 -5.30
N ALA A 101 -3.93 17.15 -5.46
CA ALA A 101 -5.25 16.85 -4.92
C ALA A 101 -6.06 15.85 -5.79
N GLU A 102 -5.58 15.52 -6.99
CA GLU A 102 -6.19 14.59 -7.94
C GLU A 102 -5.42 13.26 -7.97
N CYS A 103 -6.11 12.17 -8.31
CA CYS A 103 -5.55 10.81 -8.24
C CYS A 103 -4.57 10.46 -9.36
N ASP A 104 -4.62 11.19 -10.47
CA ASP A 104 -3.74 11.04 -11.62
C ASP A 104 -2.35 11.69 -11.41
N TYR A 105 -2.13 12.35 -10.27
CA TYR A 105 -0.83 12.93 -9.97
C TYR A 105 0.24 11.83 -9.78
N TRP A 106 1.38 12.01 -10.46
CA TRP A 106 2.42 10.98 -10.64
C TRP A 106 2.91 10.29 -9.37
N ARG A 107 2.92 10.97 -8.21
CA ARG A 107 3.35 10.35 -6.94
C ARG A 107 2.31 9.43 -6.32
N TRP A 108 1.09 9.35 -6.85
CA TRP A 108 0.02 8.47 -6.36
C TRP A 108 0.03 7.10 -7.03
N CYS A 109 1.12 6.74 -7.72
CA CYS A 109 1.19 5.52 -8.53
C CYS A 109 0.92 4.21 -7.79
N SER A 110 1.03 4.20 -6.46
CA SER A 110 0.72 3.08 -5.57
C SER A 110 -0.03 3.58 -4.33
N MET A 111 -0.97 4.49 -4.54
CA MET A 111 -1.80 5.04 -3.47
C MET A 111 -3.06 4.19 -3.24
N ASP A 112 -3.43 4.06 -1.96
CA ASP A 112 -4.72 3.52 -1.53
C ASP A 112 -5.22 4.41 -0.38
N GLY A 113 -6.08 5.39 -0.68
CA GLY A 113 -6.55 6.36 0.31
C GLY A 113 -6.91 7.74 -0.24
N THR A 114 -7.07 8.70 0.65
CA THR A 114 -7.37 10.11 0.37
C THR A 114 -6.10 10.95 0.36
N SER A 115 -5.89 11.79 -0.66
CA SER A 115 -4.70 12.65 -0.73
C SER A 115 -4.73 13.71 0.36
N CYS A 116 -3.68 13.82 1.18
CA CYS A 116 -3.57 14.92 2.13
C CYS A 116 -3.52 16.29 1.44
N ALA A 117 -3.09 16.36 0.17
CA ALA A 117 -3.13 17.60 -0.59
C ALA A 117 -4.56 18.00 -1.04
N ALA A 118 -5.51 17.06 -1.03
CA ALA A 118 -6.93 17.37 -1.19
C ALA A 118 -7.57 17.91 0.11
N CYS A 119 -6.85 17.87 1.22
CA CYS A 119 -7.33 18.35 2.51
C CYS A 119 -6.84 19.77 2.80
N GLN A 120 -7.73 20.59 3.37
CA GLN A 120 -7.38 21.96 3.74
C GLN A 120 -6.24 21.97 4.78
N GLY A 121 -5.10 22.55 4.43
CA GLY A 121 -3.91 22.62 5.28
C GLY A 121 -3.04 21.37 5.28
N GLY A 122 -3.39 20.34 4.50
CA GLY A 122 -2.51 19.21 4.18
C GLY A 122 -1.73 19.44 2.88
N GLY A 123 -0.83 18.52 2.56
CA GLY A 123 -0.01 18.58 1.35
C GLY A 123 0.72 17.27 1.05
N LEU A 124 1.61 17.29 0.07
CA LEU A 124 2.39 16.12 -0.34
C LEU A 124 3.32 15.56 0.74
N THR A 125 3.75 16.41 1.68
CA THR A 125 4.70 16.05 2.75
C THR A 125 4.25 16.59 4.11
N THR A 126 2.95 16.87 4.25
CA THR A 126 2.41 17.51 5.45
C THR A 126 1.00 17.00 5.72
N CYS A 127 0.76 16.53 6.93
CA CYS A 127 -0.55 16.09 7.37
C CYS A 127 -1.54 17.26 7.49
N ALA A 128 -2.82 16.97 7.28
CA ALA A 128 -3.88 17.91 7.56
C ALA A 128 -3.93 18.29 9.06
N PRO A 129 -4.43 19.47 9.42
CA PRO A 129 -4.53 19.89 10.81
C PRO A 129 -5.29 18.88 11.67
N GLY A 130 -4.72 18.52 12.83
CA GLY A 130 -5.32 17.59 13.79
C GLY A 130 -4.92 16.13 13.60
N SER A 131 -4.26 15.77 12.49
CA SER A 131 -3.64 14.46 12.32
C SER A 131 -2.12 14.55 12.41
N LYS A 132 -1.46 13.39 12.57
CA LYS A 132 -0.01 13.25 12.62
C LYS A 132 0.46 12.13 11.69
N PRO A 133 1.66 12.20 11.11
CA PRO A 133 2.19 11.10 10.32
C PRO A 133 2.26 9.84 11.17
N GLY A 134 1.83 8.71 10.62
CA GLY A 134 2.00 7.41 11.24
C GLY A 134 3.47 7.02 11.32
N ALA A 135 3.80 6.12 12.23
CA ALA A 135 5.17 5.68 12.44
C ALA A 135 5.69 4.79 11.29
N GLU A 136 4.79 4.11 10.58
CA GLU A 136 5.11 3.22 9.48
C GLU A 136 4.51 3.70 8.15
N PHE A 137 4.98 3.10 7.05
CA PHE A 137 4.62 3.48 5.69
C PHE A 137 4.84 2.33 4.71
N TRP A 138 4.16 2.40 3.57
CA TRP A 138 4.49 1.59 2.38
C TRP A 138 5.18 2.45 1.33
N VAL A 139 5.74 1.80 0.32
CA VAL A 139 6.48 2.48 -0.74
C VAL A 139 5.99 2.09 -2.13
N GLY A 140 6.08 3.04 -3.04
CA GLY A 140 5.86 2.87 -4.47
C GLY A 140 7.00 3.49 -5.28
N CYS A 141 7.23 2.98 -6.48
CA CYS A 141 8.25 3.51 -7.38
C CYS A 141 7.54 4.16 -8.55
N CYS A 142 7.49 5.49 -8.53
CA CYS A 142 6.71 6.28 -9.46
C CYS A 142 7.62 6.98 -10.47
N THR A 143 7.21 7.01 -11.73
CA THR A 143 7.91 7.75 -12.78
C THR A 143 7.38 9.17 -12.81
N ASN A 144 8.27 10.16 -12.72
CA ASN A 144 7.91 11.55 -12.90
C ASN A 144 7.85 11.88 -14.41
N PRO A 145 6.69 12.27 -14.95
CA PRO A 145 6.54 12.56 -16.38
C PRO A 145 7.35 13.77 -16.84
N ALA A 146 7.72 14.68 -15.93
CA ALA A 146 8.45 15.89 -16.28
C ALA A 146 9.93 15.63 -16.63
N ASP A 147 10.56 14.63 -16.01
CA ASP A 147 11.98 14.31 -16.20
C ASP A 147 12.24 12.86 -16.64
N GLY A 148 11.20 12.01 -16.68
CA GLY A 148 11.28 10.60 -17.05
C GLY A 148 12.02 9.72 -16.04
N LYS A 149 12.34 10.23 -14.85
CA LYS A 149 13.07 9.50 -13.80
C LYS A 149 12.12 8.83 -12.84
N THR A 150 12.61 7.79 -12.16
CA THR A 150 11.86 7.07 -11.13
C THR A 150 12.24 7.53 -9.73
N TYR A 151 11.25 7.67 -8.87
CA TYR A 151 11.41 8.09 -7.48
C TYR A 151 10.72 7.12 -6.53
N LEU A 152 11.40 6.82 -5.43
CA LEU A 152 10.84 6.03 -4.35
C LEU A 152 9.99 6.96 -3.48
N ILE A 153 8.69 6.72 -3.52
CA ILE A 153 7.69 7.45 -2.73
C ILE A 153 7.40 6.64 -1.49
N ALA A 154 7.44 7.26 -0.32
CA ALA A 154 6.96 6.69 0.93
C ALA A 154 5.58 7.25 1.23
N TYR A 155 4.58 6.39 1.34
CA TYR A 155 3.21 6.76 1.65
C TYR A 155 2.98 6.63 3.14
N TYR A 156 2.89 7.78 3.81
CA TYR A 156 2.55 7.82 5.23
C TYR A 156 1.08 8.15 5.37
N ASP A 157 0.37 7.33 6.13
CA ASP A 157 -0.96 7.70 6.60
C ASP A 157 -0.82 8.76 7.68
N CYS A 158 -1.67 9.78 7.60
CA CYS A 158 -1.88 10.73 8.65
C CYS A 158 -3.03 10.24 9.53
N CYS A 159 -2.78 10.18 10.83
CA CYS A 159 -3.59 9.46 11.79
C CYS A 159 -4.14 10.40 12.87
N GLY A 160 -5.31 10.06 13.43
CA GLY A 160 -5.85 10.69 14.63
C GLY A 160 -6.94 11.74 14.43
N ALA A 161 -7.20 12.18 13.20
CA ALA A 161 -8.33 13.04 12.85
C ALA A 161 -9.35 12.31 11.94
N PRO A 162 -10.61 12.80 11.87
CA PRO A 162 -11.56 12.32 10.88
C PRO A 162 -11.07 12.56 9.45
N SER A 163 -11.56 11.76 8.49
CA SER A 163 -11.30 11.99 7.07
C SER A 163 -11.64 13.42 6.65
N CYS A 164 -10.75 14.04 5.87
CA CYS A 164 -10.81 15.46 5.51
C CYS A 164 -11.25 15.71 4.06
N SER A 165 -11.37 14.68 3.23
CA SER A 165 -11.84 14.76 1.85
C SER A 165 -12.48 13.44 1.40
N ASN A 166 -13.35 13.52 0.39
CA ASN A 166 -13.97 12.37 -0.26
C ASN A 166 -13.22 11.92 -1.53
N ALA A 167 -12.12 12.59 -1.89
CA ALA A 167 -11.29 12.24 -3.03
C ALA A 167 -10.42 11.01 -2.69
N PHE A 168 -10.98 9.83 -2.91
CA PHE A 168 -10.30 8.56 -2.71
C PHE A 168 -9.61 8.10 -3.99
N CYS A 169 -8.33 7.78 -3.87
CA CYS A 169 -7.48 7.25 -4.92
C CYS A 169 -7.15 5.80 -4.57
N GLY A 170 -7.57 4.87 -5.41
CA GLY A 170 -7.31 3.45 -5.22
C GLY A 170 -6.81 2.86 -6.53
N GLU A 171 -5.53 2.49 -6.55
CA GLU A 171 -4.86 2.09 -7.79
C GLU A 171 -4.34 0.64 -7.73
N PRO A 172 -4.20 -0.05 -8.88
CA PRO A 172 -3.69 -1.42 -8.90
C PRO A 172 -2.25 -1.48 -8.38
N ASP A 173 -1.90 -2.60 -7.75
CA ASP A 173 -0.65 -2.80 -7.00
C ASP A 173 0.63 -2.57 -7.85
N MET A 174 1.05 -1.33 -8.07
CA MET A 174 2.36 -0.96 -8.63
C MET A 174 3.43 -1.22 -7.58
N GLN A 175 3.77 -2.50 -7.40
CA GLN A 175 4.77 -2.89 -6.42
C GLN A 175 6.15 -2.42 -6.89
N ALA A 176 6.75 -1.50 -6.15
CA ALA A 176 8.17 -1.24 -6.28
C ALA A 176 8.96 -2.52 -5.95
N SER A 177 10.04 -2.77 -6.67
CA SER A 177 11.07 -3.71 -6.20
C SER A 177 12.28 -2.89 -5.82
N MET A 178 12.47 -2.61 -4.52
CA MET A 178 13.74 -2.07 -4.09
C MET A 178 14.85 -3.10 -4.30
N TYR A 179 16.01 -2.62 -4.75
CA TYR A 179 17.26 -3.38 -4.73
C TYR A 179 17.68 -3.77 -3.29
N ASN A 180 17.03 -3.20 -2.26
CA ASN A 180 17.24 -3.51 -0.84
C ASN A 180 15.97 -3.25 0.01
N PRO A 181 15.19 -4.26 0.45
CA PRO A 181 13.88 -4.10 1.10
C PRO A 181 13.90 -3.54 2.54
N VAL A 182 14.98 -2.88 2.97
CA VAL A 182 15.15 -2.45 4.38
C VAL A 182 14.27 -1.23 4.73
N SER A 183 13.74 -0.48 3.76
CA SER A 183 13.09 0.82 4.04
C SER A 183 11.59 0.91 3.74
N GLY A 184 10.82 -0.18 3.64
CA GLY A 184 9.35 -0.08 3.57
C GLY A 184 8.60 -1.33 3.11
N SER A 185 7.31 -1.38 3.44
CA SER A 185 6.37 -2.38 2.92
C SER A 185 5.87 -2.00 1.51
N TYR A 186 5.25 -2.93 0.78
CA TYR A 186 4.55 -2.65 -0.49
C TYR A 186 3.03 -2.91 -0.38
N ASP A 187 2.57 -3.19 0.84
CA ASP A 187 1.17 -3.50 1.08
C ASP A 187 0.39 -2.21 1.37
N GLN A 188 -0.32 -1.73 0.36
CA GLN A 188 -1.15 -0.54 0.43
C GLN A 188 -2.52 -0.77 1.10
N GLU A 189 -2.93 -2.02 1.33
CA GLU A 189 -4.23 -2.31 1.98
C GLU A 189 -4.21 -2.11 3.49
N ILE A 190 -3.01 -2.03 4.09
CA ILE A 190 -2.85 -1.82 5.53
C ILE A 190 -3.09 -0.34 5.82
N ILE A 191 -3.91 -0.06 6.83
CA ILE A 191 -3.93 1.28 7.44
C ILE A 191 -2.66 1.41 8.26
N TRP A 192 -1.72 2.23 7.80
CA TRP A 192 -0.37 2.40 8.36
C TRP A 192 -0.33 3.31 9.61
N CYS A 193 -1.46 3.42 10.29
CA CYS A 193 -1.61 3.96 11.65
C CYS A 193 -1.57 2.86 12.74
N VAL A 194 -1.21 1.62 12.37
CA VAL A 194 -1.44 0.40 13.18
C VAL A 194 -0.69 0.40 14.52
N SER A 195 0.46 1.07 14.60
CA SER A 195 1.27 1.15 15.82
C SER A 195 1.10 2.45 16.60
N ASP A 196 0.34 3.40 16.06
CA ASP A 196 0.17 4.74 16.62
C ASP A 196 -0.87 4.79 17.74
N GLU A 197 -0.86 5.90 18.49
CA GLU A 197 -1.82 6.17 19.57
C GLU A 197 -3.27 6.13 19.07
N SER A 198 -3.51 6.59 17.83
CA SER A 198 -4.80 6.50 17.17
C SER A 198 -4.66 5.83 15.81
N GLN A 199 -5.42 4.75 15.62
CA GLN A 199 -5.52 4.01 14.36
C GLN A 199 -6.54 4.63 13.39
N ALA A 200 -7.07 5.81 13.70
CA ALA A 200 -8.03 6.49 12.85
C ALA A 200 -7.33 7.14 11.65
N TYR A 201 -7.61 6.61 10.45
CA TYR A 201 -7.12 7.14 9.19
C TYR A 201 -7.72 8.51 8.86
N THR A 202 -6.88 9.48 8.44
CA THR A 202 -7.28 10.81 7.98
C THR A 202 -7.07 11.02 6.48
N CYS A 203 -5.84 10.85 6.01
CA CYS A 203 -5.38 11.04 4.63
C CYS A 203 -3.98 10.44 4.48
N THR A 204 -3.43 10.39 3.27
CA THR A 204 -2.08 9.87 2.98
C THR A 204 -1.22 10.95 2.31
N MET A 205 0.04 11.06 2.74
CA MET A 205 1.06 11.94 2.12
C MET A 205 2.07 11.13 1.30
N ALA A 206 2.77 11.75 0.35
CA ALA A 206 3.71 11.11 -0.59
C ALA A 206 5.05 11.85 -0.72
N PRO A 207 5.88 11.88 0.33
CA PRO A 207 7.27 12.31 0.21
C PRO A 207 8.12 11.40 -0.67
N ILE A 208 9.08 12.02 -1.35
CA ILE A 208 10.18 11.31 -2.01
C ILE A 208 11.25 11.00 -0.97
N VAL A 209 11.60 9.72 -0.88
CA VAL A 209 12.64 9.20 0.02
C VAL A 209 13.84 8.61 -0.73
N GLY A 210 13.73 8.45 -2.06
CA GLY A 210 14.82 7.96 -2.90
C GLY A 210 14.60 8.23 -4.39
N ALA A 211 15.63 7.99 -5.19
CA ALA A 211 15.61 8.10 -6.65
C ALA A 211 16.16 6.80 -7.29
N ASP A 212 15.96 6.65 -8.59
CA ASP A 212 16.45 5.53 -9.39
C ASP A 212 15.94 4.15 -8.91
N CYS A 213 14.70 4.11 -8.41
CA CYS A 213 14.04 2.86 -8.04
C CYS A 213 13.57 2.07 -9.27
N GLN A 214 13.33 0.77 -9.11
CA GLN A 214 12.81 -0.08 -10.16
C GLN A 214 11.30 -0.26 -10.03
N ALA A 215 10.55 0.36 -10.94
CA ALA A 215 9.11 0.12 -11.09
C ALA A 215 8.88 -1.28 -11.69
N ARG A 216 7.88 -2.01 -11.18
CA ARG A 216 7.42 -3.26 -11.79
C ARG A 216 5.95 -3.13 -12.15
N PRO A 217 5.53 -3.63 -13.32
CA PRO A 217 4.12 -3.69 -13.66
C PRO A 217 3.36 -4.55 -12.65
N ALA A 218 2.21 -4.07 -12.19
CA ALA A 218 1.29 -4.81 -11.34
C ALA A 218 0.81 -6.09 -12.06
N ALA A 219 0.86 -7.25 -11.38
CA ALA A 219 0.40 -8.51 -11.95
C ALA A 219 -1.14 -8.66 -11.96
N ARG A 220 -1.87 -7.74 -11.32
CA ARG A 220 -3.33 -7.80 -11.16
C ARG A 220 -3.98 -6.42 -11.26
N PRO A 221 -5.00 -6.23 -12.12
CA PRO A 221 -5.94 -5.14 -11.94
C PRO A 221 -6.84 -5.48 -10.75
N LYS A 222 -6.89 -4.62 -9.73
CA LYS A 222 -7.98 -4.69 -8.74
C LYS A 222 -9.23 -4.08 -9.36
N VAL A 223 -10.35 -4.74 -9.10
CA VAL A 223 -11.69 -4.24 -9.45
C VAL A 223 -12.00 -3.11 -8.47
N GLY A 224 -12.14 -1.87 -8.96
CA GLY A 224 -12.53 -0.73 -8.11
C GLY A 224 -11.79 0.60 -8.32
N ALA A 225 -10.84 0.70 -9.25
CA ALA A 225 -10.35 2.00 -9.70
C ALA A 225 -11.46 2.71 -10.48
N GLY A 226 -12.14 3.65 -9.83
CA GLY A 226 -13.25 4.39 -10.40
C GLY A 226 -14.61 4.01 -9.80
N SER A 227 -14.92 4.58 -8.63
CA SER A 227 -16.26 4.99 -8.24
C SER A 227 -16.17 6.17 -7.29
#